data_AF-A0A0P8XAX8-F1
#
_entry.id   AF-A0A0P8XAX8-F1
#
_cell.length_a   1.000
_cell.length_b   1.000
_cell.length_c   1.000
_cell.angle_alpha   90.00
_cell.angle_beta   90.00
_cell.angle_gamma   90.00
#
_symmetry.space_group_name_H-M   'P 1'
#
loop_
_entity.id
_entity.type
_entity.pdbx_description
1 polymer ?
#
loop_
_entity_poly.entity_id
_entity_poly.type
_entity_poly.pdbx_seq_one_letter_code
_entity_poly.pdbx_strand_id
1 'polypeptide(L)'
;MNEFMQVIVLLQIVFLIGLIYTLRIEFILNEYDKKVKRFAVLQISGGLMLIVGISGYVLTTYLNLFSMNNLIFVFLTYLGAVATVMPYNSSSLLTIDKEFVVQLIVMVIFIIYSFIVHMSYADILLGAIGIVIISLIRSLLLIHVLSIFLRTLLRLASWLVVIQTWINPFIPETPITCKQFIALFIYFVSLLIWQYSTVRVYDCIRRWM
;
A
#
# COMPACT_ATOMS: atom_id res chain seq x y z
N MET A 1 -16.11 -18.32 11.38
CA MET A 1 -15.06 -17.34 11.00
C MET A 1 -15.75 -15.98 10.97
N ASN A 2 -15.28 -14.99 11.74
CA ASN A 2 -15.93 -13.67 11.85
C ASN A 2 -15.96 -12.96 10.49
N GLU A 3 -17.08 -12.35 10.11
CA GLU A 3 -17.27 -11.58 8.87
C GLU A 3 -16.16 -10.54 8.65
N PHE A 4 -15.72 -9.89 9.72
CA PHE A 4 -14.59 -8.98 9.73
C PHE A 4 -13.28 -9.61 9.19
N MET A 5 -13.01 -10.87 9.55
CA MET A 5 -11.82 -11.60 9.10
C MET A 5 -11.91 -11.90 7.59
N GLN A 6 -13.10 -12.20 7.08
CA GLN A 6 -13.31 -12.40 5.64
C GLN A 6 -13.03 -11.12 4.84
N VAL A 7 -13.47 -9.97 5.35
CA VAL A 7 -13.22 -8.67 4.71
C VAL A 7 -11.72 -8.34 4.70
N ILE A 8 -11.01 -8.59 5.80
CA ILE A 8 -9.55 -8.38 5.86
C ILE A 8 -8.81 -9.27 4.84
N VAL A 9 -9.17 -10.55 4.76
CA VAL A 9 -8.54 -11.48 3.80
C VAL A 9 -8.83 -11.04 2.36
N LEU A 10 -10.05 -10.60 2.06
CA LEU A 10 -10.40 -10.06 0.74
C LEU A 10 -9.53 -8.84 0.39
N LEU A 11 -9.39 -7.89 1.32
CA LEU A 11 -8.56 -6.70 1.12
C LEU A 11 -7.09 -7.06 0.85
N GLN A 12 -6.55 -8.05 1.55
CA GLN A 12 -5.20 -8.56 1.31
C GLN A 12 -5.04 -9.15 -0.10
N ILE A 13 -6.01 -9.94 -0.56
CA ILE A 13 -6.01 -10.51 -1.91
C ILE A 13 -6.02 -9.40 -2.97
N VAL A 14 -6.90 -8.41 -2.83
CA VAL A 14 -7.01 -7.27 -3.75
C VAL A 14 -5.70 -6.49 -3.80
N PHE A 15 -5.12 -6.19 -2.64
CA PHE A 15 -3.83 -5.51 -2.54
C PHE A 15 -2.71 -6.30 -3.25
N LEU A 16 -2.66 -7.61 -3.03
CA LEU A 16 -1.64 -8.49 -3.60
C LEU A 16 -1.73 -8.55 -5.13
N ILE A 17 -2.94 -8.61 -5.68
CA ILE A 17 -3.15 -8.55 -7.13
C ILE A 17 -2.64 -7.21 -7.69
N GLY A 18 -3.01 -6.09 -7.06
CA GLY A 18 -2.53 -4.76 -7.48
C GLY A 18 -1.01 -4.63 -7.44
N LEU A 19 -0.38 -5.21 -6.41
CA LEU A 19 1.08 -5.23 -6.27
C LEU A 19 1.75 -6.04 -7.39
N ILE A 20 1.22 -7.23 -7.73
CA ILE A 20 1.73 -8.04 -8.84
C ILE A 20 1.70 -7.26 -10.16
N TYR A 21 0.59 -6.58 -10.47
CA TYR A 21 0.49 -5.80 -11.70
C TYR A 21 1.45 -4.62 -11.72
N THR A 22 1.63 -3.96 -10.57
CA THR A 22 2.57 -2.83 -10.46
C THR A 22 3.99 -3.30 -10.69
N LEU A 23 4.41 -4.41 -10.06
CA LEU A 23 5.72 -5.03 -10.30
C LEU A 23 5.92 -5.44 -11.76
N ARG A 24 4.88 -5.93 -12.45
CA ARG A 24 4.97 -6.26 -13.88
C ARG A 24 5.21 -5.03 -14.75
N ILE A 25 4.50 -3.94 -14.49
CA ILE A 25 4.71 -2.66 -15.19
C ILE A 25 6.14 -2.21 -15.01
N GLU A 26 6.65 -2.29 -13.79
CA GLU A 26 8.02 -1.91 -13.51
C GLU A 26 9.04 -2.83 -14.13
N PHE A 27 8.81 -4.14 -14.16
CA PHE A 27 9.70 -5.06 -14.85
C PHE A 27 9.85 -4.67 -16.32
N ILE A 28 8.72 -4.34 -16.97
CA ILE A 28 8.70 -3.85 -18.34
C ILE A 28 9.45 -2.51 -18.46
N LEU A 29 9.18 -1.53 -17.59
CA LEU A 29 9.84 -0.21 -17.66
C LEU A 29 11.35 -0.29 -17.34
N ASN A 30 11.75 -1.14 -16.40
CA ASN A 30 13.12 -1.30 -15.95
C ASN A 30 13.98 -2.08 -16.95
N GLU A 31 13.42 -2.96 -17.80
CA GLU A 31 14.17 -3.58 -18.90
C GLU A 31 14.89 -2.54 -19.79
N TYR A 32 14.37 -1.32 -19.86
CA TYR A 32 14.94 -0.23 -20.65
C TYR A 32 16.02 0.58 -19.93
N ASP A 33 16.15 0.50 -18.59
CA ASP A 33 16.97 1.45 -17.80
C ASP A 33 18.28 0.88 -17.23
N LYS A 34 18.70 -0.32 -17.68
CA LYS A 34 19.98 -1.04 -17.35
C LYS A 34 20.33 -1.24 -15.85
N LYS A 35 19.58 -0.70 -14.89
CA LYS A 35 19.74 -0.88 -13.41
C LYS A 35 18.95 -2.09 -12.85
N VAL A 36 18.58 -3.01 -13.74
CA VAL A 36 17.37 -3.85 -13.71
C VAL A 36 17.30 -4.90 -12.59
N LYS A 37 18.37 -5.67 -12.37
CA LYS A 37 18.25 -6.90 -11.58
C LYS A 37 18.17 -6.66 -10.07
N ARG A 38 18.93 -5.70 -9.54
CA ARG A 38 18.96 -5.44 -8.09
C ARG A 38 17.66 -4.83 -7.57
N PHE A 39 17.07 -3.93 -8.35
CA PHE A 39 15.82 -3.26 -8.01
C PHE A 39 14.61 -4.21 -8.07
N ALA A 40 14.50 -5.04 -9.11
CA ALA A 40 13.43 -6.04 -9.17
C ALA A 40 13.50 -7.04 -8.00
N VAL A 41 14.71 -7.51 -7.64
CA VAL A 41 14.88 -8.43 -6.51
C VAL A 41 14.53 -7.76 -5.18
N LEU A 42 14.88 -6.50 -4.97
CA LEU A 42 14.50 -5.72 -3.78
C LEU A 42 12.98 -5.54 -3.68
N GLN A 43 12.29 -5.27 -4.78
CA GLN A 43 10.84 -5.09 -4.76
C GLN A 43 10.10 -6.42 -4.53
N ILE A 44 10.55 -7.50 -5.15
CA ILE A 44 9.96 -8.84 -4.94
C ILE A 44 10.17 -9.28 -3.49
N SER A 45 11.40 -9.16 -2.98
CA SER A 45 11.68 -9.49 -1.58
C SER A 45 10.92 -8.60 -0.61
N GLY A 46 10.84 -7.30 -0.88
CA GLY A 46 10.04 -6.36 -0.09
C GLY A 46 8.55 -6.69 -0.09
N GLY A 47 8.00 -7.06 -1.26
CA GLY A 47 6.61 -7.47 -1.41
C GLY A 47 6.31 -8.75 -0.61
N LEU A 48 7.22 -9.73 -0.65
CA LEU A 48 7.12 -10.94 0.17
C LEU A 48 7.19 -10.62 1.67
N MET A 49 8.09 -9.74 2.09
CA MET A 49 8.20 -9.30 3.49
C MET A 49 6.93 -8.58 3.97
N LEU A 50 6.32 -7.74 3.12
CA LEU A 50 5.02 -7.12 3.41
C LEU A 50 3.93 -8.16 3.63
N ILE A 51 3.82 -9.15 2.74
CA ILE A 51 2.80 -10.21 2.83
C ILE A 51 3.00 -11.04 4.09
N VAL A 52 4.22 -11.48 4.37
CA VAL A 52 4.53 -12.29 5.56
C VAL A 52 4.31 -11.47 6.84
N GLY A 53 4.66 -10.18 6.83
CA GLY A 53 4.49 -9.31 7.98
C GLY A 53 3.02 -9.07 8.31
N ILE A 54 2.21 -8.75 7.30
CA ILE A 54 0.77 -8.52 7.49
C ILE A 54 0.05 -9.82 7.89
N SER A 55 0.30 -10.92 7.17
CA SER A 55 -0.34 -12.20 7.48
C SER A 55 0.06 -12.73 8.85
N GLY A 56 1.34 -12.62 9.21
CA GLY A 56 1.85 -12.99 10.51
C GLY A 56 1.27 -12.16 11.65
N TYR A 57 1.12 -10.84 11.47
CA TYR A 57 0.45 -9.97 12.44
C TYR A 57 -1.02 -10.38 12.65
N VAL A 58 -1.74 -10.72 11.57
CA VAL A 58 -3.13 -11.17 11.67
C VAL A 58 -3.24 -12.53 12.37
N LEU A 59 -2.37 -13.48 12.02
CA LEU A 59 -2.33 -14.83 12.61
C LEU A 59 -2.01 -14.82 14.10
N THR A 60 -1.12 -13.93 14.54
CA THR A 60 -0.74 -13.80 15.95
C THR A 60 -1.79 -13.04 16.76
N THR A 61 -2.24 -11.88 16.28
CA THR A 61 -3.10 -10.97 17.04
C THR A 61 -4.55 -11.42 17.09
N TYR A 62 -5.09 -11.95 15.99
CA TYR A 62 -6.53 -12.28 15.89
C TYR A 62 -6.82 -13.77 15.97
N LEU A 63 -5.87 -14.62 15.60
CA LEU A 63 -6.05 -16.08 15.61
C LEU A 63 -5.33 -16.77 16.78
N ASN A 64 -4.48 -16.05 17.54
CA ASN A 64 -3.69 -16.59 18.65
C ASN A 64 -2.95 -17.90 18.31
N LEU A 65 -2.57 -18.08 17.03
CA LEU A 65 -1.98 -19.33 16.54
C LEU A 65 -0.53 -19.54 17.03
N PHE A 66 0.18 -18.46 17.37
CA PHE A 66 1.57 -18.50 17.83
C PHE A 66 1.82 -17.41 18.89
N SER A 67 2.52 -17.74 19.98
CA SER A 67 3.00 -16.77 20.97
C SER A 67 4.28 -16.07 20.49
N MET A 68 4.21 -15.39 19.34
CA MET A 68 5.31 -14.60 18.80
C MET A 68 5.11 -13.13 19.15
N ASN A 69 6.22 -12.39 19.30
CA ASN A 69 6.15 -10.95 19.53
C ASN A 69 5.66 -10.24 18.25
N ASN A 70 4.49 -9.60 18.32
CA ASN A 70 3.89 -8.85 17.21
C ASN A 70 4.84 -7.82 16.59
N LEU A 71 5.81 -7.30 17.37
CA LEU A 71 6.84 -6.38 16.89
C LEU A 71 7.63 -6.95 15.70
N ILE A 72 7.94 -8.25 15.68
CA ILE A 72 8.70 -8.86 14.58
C ILE A 72 7.96 -8.71 13.26
N PHE A 73 6.64 -8.97 13.26
CA PHE A 73 5.81 -8.83 12.08
C PHE A 73 5.63 -7.37 11.65
N VAL A 74 5.49 -6.44 12.60
CA VAL A 74 5.46 -5.00 12.33
C VAL A 74 6.77 -4.54 11.68
N PHE A 75 7.93 -4.96 12.21
CA PHE A 75 9.24 -4.66 11.64
C PHE A 75 9.41 -5.27 10.24
N LEU A 76 8.95 -6.50 10.03
CA LEU A 76 9.00 -7.16 8.74
C LEU A 76 8.16 -6.42 7.69
N THR A 77 6.94 -5.99 8.05
CA THR A 77 6.09 -5.15 7.20
C THR A 77 6.78 -3.83 6.86
N TYR A 78 7.41 -3.17 7.83
CA TYR A 78 8.11 -1.91 7.61
C TYR A 78 9.33 -2.08 6.69
N LEU A 79 10.17 -3.09 6.92
CA LEU A 79 11.30 -3.41 6.04
C LEU A 79 10.82 -3.75 4.63
N GLY A 80 9.72 -4.50 4.52
CA GLY A 80 9.08 -4.79 3.23
C GLY A 80 8.56 -3.54 2.52
N ALA A 81 7.96 -2.61 3.26
CA ALA A 81 7.51 -1.33 2.76
C ALA A 81 8.67 -0.50 2.20
N VAL A 82 9.77 -0.41 2.95
CA VAL A 82 10.96 0.31 2.49
C VAL A 82 11.57 -0.38 1.28
N ALA A 83 11.72 -1.71 1.29
CA ALA A 83 12.31 -2.46 0.18
C ALA A 83 11.48 -2.40 -1.11
N THR A 84 10.14 -2.30 -1.01
CA THR A 84 9.28 -2.08 -2.17
C THR A 84 9.41 -0.66 -2.72
N VAL A 85 9.47 0.36 -1.86
CA VAL A 85 9.48 1.78 -2.28
C VAL A 85 10.88 2.29 -2.69
N MET A 86 11.95 1.79 -2.06
CA MET A 86 13.32 2.28 -2.24
C MET A 86 13.79 2.29 -3.70
N PRO A 87 13.48 1.28 -4.53
CA PRO A 87 13.90 1.28 -5.93
C PRO A 87 13.24 2.39 -6.78
N TYR A 88 12.04 2.84 -6.39
CA TYR A 88 11.40 3.98 -7.02
C TYR A 88 12.11 5.29 -6.68
N ASN A 89 12.53 5.48 -5.42
CA ASN A 89 13.29 6.67 -5.01
C ASN A 89 14.68 6.75 -5.66
N SER A 90 15.29 5.60 -5.97
CA SER A 90 16.63 5.55 -6.57
C SER A 90 16.62 5.62 -8.11
N SER A 91 15.46 5.51 -8.74
CA SER A 91 15.30 5.66 -10.19
C SER A 91 14.87 7.10 -10.52
N SER A 92 15.28 7.61 -11.68
CA SER A 92 14.76 8.89 -12.21
C SER A 92 13.26 8.83 -12.54
N LEU A 93 12.63 7.69 -12.28
CA LEU A 93 11.22 7.40 -12.51
C LEU A 93 10.31 7.97 -11.41
N LEU A 94 10.85 8.50 -10.29
CA LEU A 94 10.05 9.14 -9.25
C LEU A 94 10.36 10.64 -9.14
N THR A 95 9.50 11.47 -9.73
CA THR A 95 9.52 12.93 -9.50
C THR A 95 8.67 13.27 -8.28
N ILE A 96 9.31 13.93 -7.33
CA ILE A 96 8.71 14.38 -6.08
C ILE A 96 7.99 15.71 -6.33
N ASP A 97 6.66 15.66 -6.48
CA ASP A 97 5.83 16.86 -6.53
C ASP A 97 5.36 17.27 -5.13
N LYS A 98 4.96 18.54 -4.98
CA LYS A 98 4.41 19.10 -3.73
C LYS A 98 3.28 18.24 -3.15
N GLU A 99 2.39 17.70 -4.00
CA GLU A 99 1.28 16.84 -3.57
C GLU A 99 1.78 15.57 -2.87
N PHE A 100 2.76 14.88 -3.45
CA PHE A 100 3.33 13.66 -2.87
C PHE A 100 4.07 13.95 -1.56
N VAL A 101 4.79 15.09 -1.49
CA VAL A 101 5.45 15.53 -0.24
C VAL A 101 4.42 15.78 0.86
N VAL A 102 3.31 16.45 0.55
CA VAL A 102 2.23 16.69 1.52
C VAL A 102 1.65 15.37 2.01
N GLN A 103 1.36 14.42 1.11
CA GLN A 103 0.85 13.10 1.49
C GLN A 103 1.83 12.35 2.39
N LEU A 104 3.13 12.34 2.06
CA LEU A 104 4.15 11.70 2.91
C LEU A 104 4.26 12.36 4.28
N ILE A 105 4.28 13.69 4.35
CA ILE A 105 4.35 14.42 5.63
C ILE A 105 3.13 14.07 6.49
N VAL A 106 1.93 14.10 5.92
CA VAL A 106 0.68 13.76 6.63
C VAL A 106 0.70 12.32 7.14
N MET A 107 1.25 11.38 6.38
CA MET A 107 1.36 9.98 6.79
C MET A 107 2.44 9.75 7.86
N VAL A 108 3.57 10.48 7.79
CA VAL A 108 4.61 10.42 8.82
C VAL A 108 4.11 11.04 10.13
N ILE A 109 3.38 12.16 10.06
CA ILE A 109 2.72 12.77 11.23
C ILE A 109 1.78 11.76 11.88
N PHE A 110 0.99 11.03 11.07
CA PHE A 110 0.10 9.99 11.57
C PHE A 110 0.86 8.88 12.31
N ILE A 111 1.96 8.36 11.73
CA ILE A 111 2.76 7.31 12.38
C ILE A 111 3.34 7.80 13.71
N ILE A 112 3.89 9.02 13.74
CA ILE A 112 4.43 9.62 14.97
C ILE A 112 3.32 9.83 16.00
N TYR A 113 2.17 10.35 15.58
CA TYR A 113 1.00 10.56 16.45
C TYR A 113 0.53 9.24 17.06
N SER A 114 0.39 8.19 16.27
CA SER A 114 0.00 6.85 16.73
C SER A 114 1.00 6.29 17.75
N PHE A 115 2.30 6.53 17.56
CA PHE A 115 3.32 6.15 18.52
C PHE A 115 3.23 6.94 19.84
N ILE A 116 3.06 8.26 19.77
CA ILE A 116 2.97 9.13 20.96
C ILE A 116 1.72 8.82 21.78
N VAL A 117 0.58 8.65 21.13
CA VAL A 117 -0.72 8.40 21.78
C VAL A 117 -0.86 6.93 22.24
N HIS A 118 0.17 6.10 22.04
CA HIS A 118 0.14 4.67 22.35
C HIS A 118 -1.05 3.95 21.69
N MET A 119 -1.37 4.36 20.46
CA MET A 119 -2.35 3.67 19.61
C MET A 119 -1.84 2.25 19.28
N SER A 120 -2.76 1.41 18.79
CA SER A 120 -2.46 0.00 18.52
C SER A 120 -1.33 -0.16 17.50
N TYR A 121 -0.58 -1.27 17.58
CA TYR A 121 0.39 -1.64 16.54
C TYR A 121 -0.25 -1.78 15.15
N ALA A 122 -1.56 -2.06 15.09
CA ALA A 122 -2.31 -2.14 13.83
C ALA A 122 -2.37 -0.78 13.13
N ASP A 123 -2.52 0.31 13.88
CA ASP A 123 -2.59 1.67 13.32
C ASP A 123 -1.26 2.11 12.72
N ILE A 124 -0.15 1.80 13.41
CA ILE A 124 1.21 2.06 12.89
C ILE A 124 1.43 1.28 11.58
N LEU A 125 0.99 0.01 11.56
CA LEU A 125 1.13 -0.87 10.41
C LEU A 125 0.26 -0.40 9.22
N LEU A 126 -0.95 0.11 9.48
CA LEU A 126 -1.80 0.76 8.48
C LEU A 126 -1.15 2.03 7.90
N GLY A 127 -0.53 2.85 8.74
CA GLY A 127 0.22 4.02 8.28
C GLY A 127 1.35 3.63 7.30
N ALA A 128 2.14 2.60 7.66
CA ALA A 128 3.21 2.08 6.81
C ALA A 128 2.69 1.52 5.48
N ILE A 129 1.62 0.71 5.50
CA ILE A 129 0.98 0.20 4.27
C ILE A 129 0.49 1.35 3.39
N GLY A 130 -0.12 2.37 4.00
CA GLY A 130 -0.61 3.52 3.26
C GLY A 130 0.51 4.28 2.54
N ILE A 131 1.69 4.43 3.15
CA ILE A 131 2.87 5.03 2.50
C ILE A 131 3.29 4.20 1.28
N VAL A 132 3.30 2.87 1.39
CA VAL A 132 3.61 1.97 0.25
C VAL A 132 2.62 2.20 -0.87
N ILE A 133 1.32 2.14 -0.58
CA ILE A 133 0.28 2.29 -1.60
C ILE A 133 0.39 3.65 -2.29
N ILE A 134 0.58 4.74 -1.55
CA ILE A 134 0.73 6.08 -2.12
C ILE A 134 1.96 6.14 -3.02
N SER A 135 3.07 5.51 -2.64
CA SER A 135 4.29 5.43 -3.45
C SER A 135 4.08 4.63 -4.73
N LEU A 136 3.36 3.50 -4.66
CA LEU A 136 2.98 2.68 -5.83
C LEU A 136 2.01 3.42 -6.77
N ILE A 137 1.04 4.15 -6.22
CA ILE A 137 0.14 4.99 -7.02
C ILE A 137 0.93 6.10 -7.72
N ARG A 138 1.91 6.67 -7.01
CA ARG A 138 2.73 7.75 -7.53
C ARG A 138 3.58 7.32 -8.71
N SER A 139 4.20 6.14 -8.66
CA SER A 139 4.99 5.63 -9.78
C SER A 139 4.14 5.47 -11.05
N LEU A 140 2.87 5.07 -10.92
CA LEU A 140 1.94 4.97 -12.06
C LEU A 140 1.55 6.34 -12.64
N LEU A 141 1.39 7.37 -11.80
CA LEU A 141 1.05 8.73 -12.24
C LEU A 141 2.13 9.38 -13.11
N LEU A 142 3.37 8.91 -13.01
CA LEU A 142 4.52 9.45 -13.73
C LEU A 142 4.64 8.92 -15.16
N ILE A 143 3.87 7.89 -15.51
CA ILE A 143 3.81 7.36 -16.86
C ILE A 143 3.13 8.37 -17.79
N HIS A 144 3.88 8.90 -18.77
CA HIS A 144 3.43 10.04 -19.58
C HIS A 144 2.18 9.73 -20.41
N VAL A 145 2.09 8.50 -20.94
CA VAL A 145 1.01 8.02 -21.85
C VAL A 145 -0.34 7.87 -21.13
N LEU A 146 -0.40 8.11 -19.81
CA LEU A 146 -1.61 7.94 -19.04
C LEU A 146 -2.67 9.02 -19.34
N SER A 147 -3.90 8.58 -19.62
CA SER A 147 -5.03 9.49 -19.87
C SER A 147 -5.36 10.36 -18.66
N ILE A 148 -5.93 11.54 -18.91
CA ILE A 148 -6.34 12.49 -17.86
C ILE A 148 -7.30 11.83 -16.87
N PHE A 149 -8.23 11.01 -17.37
CA PHE A 149 -9.18 10.27 -16.53
C PHE A 149 -8.49 9.33 -15.53
N LEU A 150 -7.53 8.51 -16.01
CA LEU A 150 -6.77 7.60 -15.14
C LEU A 150 -5.90 8.34 -14.14
N ARG A 151 -5.29 9.48 -14.53
CA ARG A 151 -4.54 10.34 -13.61
C ARG A 151 -5.43 10.87 -12.48
N THR A 152 -6.64 11.34 -12.80
CA THR A 152 -7.58 11.83 -11.78
C THR A 152 -8.02 10.71 -10.84
N LEU A 153 -8.30 9.51 -11.36
CA LEU A 153 -8.65 8.34 -10.55
C LEU A 153 -7.54 7.95 -9.58
N LEU A 154 -6.30 7.87 -10.06
CA LEU A 154 -5.13 7.55 -9.21
C LEU A 154 -4.90 8.61 -8.13
N ARG A 155 -5.05 9.90 -8.46
CA ARG A 155 -4.98 10.98 -7.46
C ARG A 155 -6.07 10.81 -6.40
N LEU A 156 -7.31 10.56 -6.82
CA LEU A 156 -8.42 10.33 -5.91
C LEU A 156 -8.16 9.13 -5.01
N ALA A 157 -7.68 8.01 -5.55
CA ALA A 157 -7.27 6.85 -4.78
C ALA A 157 -6.18 7.20 -3.75
N SER A 158 -5.14 7.94 -4.13
CA SER A 158 -4.07 8.32 -3.19
C SER A 158 -4.61 9.12 -1.99
N TRP A 159 -5.53 10.06 -2.21
CA TRP A 159 -6.15 10.82 -1.14
C TRP A 159 -7.12 9.98 -0.30
N LEU A 160 -7.86 9.04 -0.91
CA LEU A 160 -8.71 8.11 -0.16
C LEU A 160 -7.87 7.24 0.78
N VAL A 161 -6.67 6.80 0.39
CA VAL A 161 -5.75 6.08 1.29
C VAL A 161 -5.38 6.94 2.50
N VAL A 162 -5.01 8.22 2.27
CA VAL A 162 -4.66 9.15 3.36
C VAL A 162 -5.84 9.40 4.29
N ILE A 163 -7.03 9.64 3.74
CA ILE A 163 -8.25 9.86 4.53
C ILE A 163 -8.55 8.62 5.37
N GLN A 164 -8.43 7.44 4.76
CA GLN A 164 -8.70 6.18 5.42
C GLN A 164 -7.77 5.92 6.60
N THR A 165 -6.46 6.14 6.43
CA THR A 165 -5.50 5.92 7.52
C THR A 165 -5.78 6.84 8.70
N TRP A 166 -6.17 8.09 8.44
CA TRP A 166 -6.51 9.04 9.49
C TRP A 166 -7.84 8.76 10.20
N ILE A 167 -8.84 8.22 9.50
CA ILE A 167 -10.15 7.93 10.11
C ILE A 167 -10.09 6.67 11.00
N ASN A 168 -9.28 5.68 10.61
CA ASN A 168 -9.32 4.34 11.20
C ASN A 168 -9.13 4.29 12.73
N PRO A 169 -8.18 5.01 13.35
CA PRO A 169 -7.95 4.92 14.80
C PRO A 169 -9.07 5.53 15.65
N PHE A 170 -9.92 6.37 15.07
CA PHE A 170 -11.03 7.00 15.77
C PHE A 170 -12.30 6.15 15.78
N ILE A 171 -12.24 4.95 15.19
CA ILE A 171 -13.36 4.01 15.14
C ILE A 171 -13.12 2.91 16.17
N PRO A 172 -14.01 2.75 17.18
CA PRO A 172 -13.85 1.70 18.18
C PRO A 172 -13.84 0.31 17.53
N GLU A 173 -12.88 -0.52 17.93
CA GLU A 173 -12.57 -1.83 17.33
C GLU A 173 -13.71 -2.84 17.47
N THR A 174 -14.59 -2.67 18.46
CA THR A 174 -15.76 -3.53 18.69
C THR A 174 -16.91 -2.76 19.36
N PRO A 175 -18.18 -3.11 19.10
CA PRO A 175 -18.68 -3.97 18.02
C PRO A 175 -18.53 -3.32 16.63
N ILE A 176 -18.71 -4.08 15.54
CA ILE A 176 -18.67 -3.56 14.16
C ILE A 176 -19.74 -2.47 14.03
N THR A 177 -19.31 -1.23 14.16
CA THR A 177 -20.19 -0.08 13.97
C THR A 177 -20.28 0.23 12.47
N CYS A 178 -21.36 0.87 12.05
CA CYS A 178 -21.51 1.39 10.69
C CYS A 178 -20.28 2.23 10.25
N LYS A 179 -19.62 2.90 11.20
CA LYS A 179 -18.38 3.65 10.99
C LYS A 179 -17.21 2.78 10.51
N GLN A 180 -17.03 1.59 11.09
CA GLN A 180 -15.97 0.66 10.70
C GLN A 180 -16.20 0.10 9.30
N PHE A 181 -17.46 -0.16 8.94
CA PHE A 181 -17.82 -0.57 7.59
C PHE A 181 -17.53 0.52 6.57
N ILE A 182 -17.86 1.78 6.89
CA ILE A 182 -17.55 2.94 6.02
C ILE A 182 -16.04 3.06 5.78
N ALA A 183 -15.22 2.93 6.83
CA ALA A 183 -13.77 2.97 6.68
C ALA A 183 -13.26 1.82 5.80
N LEU A 184 -13.64 0.58 6.08
CA LEU A 184 -13.27 -0.57 5.25
C LEU A 184 -13.73 -0.41 3.79
N PHE A 185 -14.90 0.18 3.57
CA PHE A 185 -15.43 0.47 2.24
C PHE A 185 -14.59 1.52 1.50
N ILE A 186 -14.20 2.61 2.16
CA ILE A 186 -13.29 3.62 1.59
C ILE A 186 -11.98 2.97 1.16
N TYR A 187 -11.41 2.13 2.02
CA TYR A 187 -10.18 1.40 1.71
C TYR A 187 -10.35 0.46 0.52
N PHE A 188 -11.44 -0.32 0.50
CA PHE A 188 -11.77 -1.24 -0.58
C PHE A 188 -11.93 -0.52 -1.93
N VAL A 189 -12.68 0.58 -1.95
CA VAL A 189 -12.87 1.41 -3.16
C VAL A 189 -11.54 1.98 -3.64
N SER A 190 -10.70 2.46 -2.73
CA SER A 190 -9.36 2.95 -3.07
C SER A 190 -8.51 1.87 -3.73
N LEU A 191 -8.48 0.66 -3.18
CA LEU A 191 -7.75 -0.47 -3.75
C LEU A 191 -8.30 -0.88 -5.12
N LEU A 192 -9.62 -0.89 -5.31
CA LEU A 192 -10.23 -1.18 -6.60
C LEU A 192 -9.88 -0.14 -7.67
N ILE A 193 -9.92 1.14 -7.32
CA ILE A 193 -9.54 2.23 -8.25
C ILE A 193 -8.07 2.09 -8.62
N TRP A 194 -7.20 1.82 -7.64
CA TRP A 194 -5.78 1.57 -7.89
C TRP A 194 -5.59 0.37 -8.81
N GLN A 195 -6.17 -0.79 -8.48
CA GLN A 195 -6.04 -2.01 -9.27
C GLN A 195 -6.54 -1.83 -10.71
N TYR A 196 -7.72 -1.23 -10.90
CA TYR A 196 -8.26 -0.91 -12.21
C TYR A 196 -7.30 -0.05 -13.02
N SER A 197 -6.75 0.99 -12.38
CA SER A 197 -5.82 1.92 -13.02
C SER A 197 -4.53 1.23 -13.40
N THR A 198 -3.96 0.40 -12.52
CA THR A 198 -2.74 -0.38 -12.78
C THR A 198 -2.94 -1.33 -13.96
N VAL A 199 -4.06 -2.07 -14.02
CA VAL A 199 -4.35 -2.97 -15.15
C VAL A 199 -4.43 -2.19 -16.47
N ARG A 200 -5.11 -1.03 -16.47
CA ARG A 200 -5.19 -0.18 -17.66
C ARG A 200 -3.84 0.37 -18.09
N VAL A 201 -3.01 0.79 -17.14
CA VAL A 201 -1.63 1.25 -17.40
C VAL A 201 -0.82 0.13 -18.04
N TYR A 202 -0.89 -1.09 -17.49
CA TYR A 202 -0.22 -2.27 -18.03
C TYR A 202 -0.65 -2.55 -19.47
N ASP A 203 -1.95 -2.55 -19.75
CA ASP A 203 -2.49 -2.76 -21.10
C ASP A 203 -2.03 -1.67 -22.08
N CYS A 204 -1.97 -0.41 -21.63
CA CYS A 204 -1.44 0.69 -22.44
C CYS A 204 0.04 0.48 -22.75
N ILE A 205 0.88 0.24 -21.75
CA ILE A 205 2.32 0.03 -21.95
C ILE A 205 2.58 -1.14 -22.89
N ARG A 206 1.89 -2.27 -22.69
CA ARG A 206 2.03 -3.46 -23.54
C ARG A 206 1.63 -3.23 -25.01
N ARG A 207 0.74 -2.28 -25.30
CA ARG A 207 0.35 -1.96 -26.68
C ARG A 207 1.29 -0.98 -27.37
N TRP A 208 2.04 -0.20 -26.59
CA TRP A 208 2.96 0.81 -27.08
C TRP A 208 4.39 0.28 -27.27
N MET A 209 4.74 -0.81 -26.60
CA MET A 209 5.98 -1.56 -26.77
C MET A 209 5.77 -2.79 -27.63
#